data_AF-A0A2G2VK70-F1
#
_entry.id   AF-A0A2G2VK70-F1
#
_cell.length_a   1.000
_cell.length_b   1.000
_cell.length_c   1.000
_cell.angle_alpha   90.00
_cell.angle_beta   90.00
_cell.angle_gamma   90.00
#
_symmetry.space_group_name_H-M   'P 1'
#
loop_
_entity.id
_entity.type
_entity.pdbx_description
1 polymer ?
#
loop_
_entity_poly.entity_id
_entity_poly.type
_entity_poly.pdbx_seq_one_letter_code
_entity_poly.pdbx_strand_id
1 'polypeptide(L)'
;MSVPGASNTVLESVVTYSRMSMIQLLGKVPAQAASSQTAEEMALLAYNRALKLSKPGSPVLGVGFTGALASARPKRGDHRFHVSTRTSDRFWTSTVTLTKGLRTREQEDAVSSQYLVKAIANASKVPGTFVPDLTESEVPDEHEKQFDEDEELKQLLSGTICFKVYPFSSDTSNAERKIILSGSFNPLHDGHLKLLEIATSICGGGYPCFELSAVNADKPPLEISQIKDRVKQFEKAGKTVIVSNQPYFYKKAELFPGSAFVIGADTVARLVHPKYYGDDYGKMLEILLGCKNTGCTFLVGGRNVNGTFKVLEDFDIPAELKDMFVPIPAEKFRMDISSTEIRKTQGPFVDERTYISTYREELKYYLRTAPENRRRQINTLDWWRSNETQYPVLSRLARDILNVPMSTVASESVFSQGRQQLGDNRHSLGSNAMNVLVCLRDWIRAERRNKEWNRSRAMS
;
A
#
# COMPACT_ATOMS: atom_id res chain seq x y z
N MET A 1 25.74 8.70 -21.94
CA MET A 1 26.01 7.25 -22.09
C MET A 1 27.33 6.99 -22.82
N SER A 2 28.31 7.88 -22.71
CA SER A 2 29.60 7.80 -23.41
C SER A 2 30.64 6.92 -22.71
N VAL A 3 30.32 6.42 -21.50
CA VAL A 3 31.22 5.60 -20.68
C VAL A 3 30.69 4.15 -20.65
N PRO A 4 31.53 3.13 -20.94
CA PRO A 4 31.16 1.73 -20.81
C PRO A 4 30.63 1.39 -19.40
N GLY A 5 29.63 0.52 -19.32
CA GLY A 5 29.00 0.14 -18.04
C GLY A 5 27.91 1.11 -17.57
N ALA A 6 27.47 2.07 -18.39
CA ALA A 6 26.35 2.95 -18.08
C ALA A 6 25.05 2.20 -17.74
N SER A 7 24.88 0.97 -18.20
CA SER A 7 23.76 0.08 -17.84
C SER A 7 23.70 -0.26 -16.34
N ASN A 8 24.80 -0.06 -15.61
CA ASN A 8 24.83 -0.27 -14.16
C ASN A 8 24.20 0.89 -13.37
N THR A 9 24.01 2.06 -13.98
CA THR A 9 23.55 3.28 -13.31
C THR A 9 22.33 3.92 -13.99
N VAL A 10 22.24 3.85 -15.32
CA VAL A 10 21.11 4.35 -16.10
C VAL A 10 20.14 3.21 -16.36
N LEU A 11 19.01 3.23 -15.65
CA LEU A 11 17.97 2.20 -15.78
C LEU A 11 17.13 2.38 -17.05
N GLU A 12 16.78 3.63 -17.38
CA GLU A 12 15.96 3.95 -18.55
C GLU A 12 16.19 5.43 -18.95
N SER A 13 16.01 5.73 -20.24
CA SER A 13 15.95 7.10 -20.74
C SER A 13 14.81 7.21 -21.75
N VAL A 14 13.93 8.19 -21.57
CA VAL A 14 12.76 8.42 -22.43
C VAL A 14 12.81 9.83 -22.96
N VAL A 15 12.80 9.99 -24.29
CA VAL A 15 12.84 11.29 -24.96
C VAL A 15 11.46 11.61 -25.54
N THR A 16 10.70 12.46 -24.85
CA THR A 16 9.34 12.86 -25.27
C THR A 16 9.35 14.14 -26.09
N TYR A 17 9.91 14.08 -27.29
CA TYR A 17 10.13 15.28 -28.11
C TYR A 17 8.83 15.87 -28.70
N SER A 18 7.88 15.02 -29.09
CA SER A 18 6.60 15.47 -29.64
C SER A 18 5.55 15.65 -28.54
N ARG A 19 4.57 16.55 -28.78
CA ARG A 19 3.46 16.78 -27.85
C ARG A 19 2.69 15.49 -27.53
N MET A 20 2.47 14.62 -28.53
CA MET A 20 1.76 13.35 -28.31
C MET A 20 2.57 12.38 -27.45
N SER A 21 3.88 12.30 -27.66
CA SER A 21 4.76 11.47 -26.84
C SER A 21 4.77 11.95 -25.37
N MET A 22 4.80 13.27 -25.15
CA MET A 22 4.70 13.85 -23.81
C MET A 22 3.34 13.54 -23.16
N ILE A 23 2.24 13.64 -23.90
CA ILE A 23 0.90 13.30 -23.38
C ILE A 23 0.80 11.82 -23.00
N GLN A 24 1.38 10.92 -23.80
CA GLN A 24 1.40 9.49 -23.49
C GLN A 24 2.22 9.19 -22.23
N LEU A 25 3.36 9.87 -22.04
CA LEU A 25 4.16 9.73 -20.83
C LEU A 25 3.40 10.27 -19.60
N LEU A 26 2.87 11.49 -19.68
CA LEU A 26 2.19 12.16 -18.56
C LEU A 26 0.80 11.60 -18.26
N GLY A 27 0.19 10.88 -19.19
CA GLY A 27 -1.19 10.43 -19.12
C GLY A 27 -2.24 11.56 -19.20
N LYS A 28 -1.81 12.79 -19.50
CA LYS A 28 -2.66 13.97 -19.57
C LYS A 28 -2.06 15.04 -20.48
N VAL A 29 -2.87 16.02 -20.84
CA VAL A 29 -2.41 17.21 -21.56
C VAL A 29 -1.79 18.20 -20.57
N PRO A 30 -0.48 18.48 -20.66
CA PRO A 30 0.13 19.50 -19.81
C PRO A 30 -0.37 20.89 -20.21
N ALA A 31 -0.57 21.78 -19.24
CA ALA A 31 -0.94 23.17 -19.49
C ALA A 31 0.11 23.88 -20.37
N GLN A 32 1.39 23.60 -20.10
CA GLN A 32 2.52 24.06 -20.88
C GLN A 32 3.60 22.98 -20.96
N ALA A 33 4.08 22.68 -22.17
CA ALA A 33 5.09 21.64 -22.39
C ALA A 33 6.44 21.98 -21.73
N ALA A 34 6.86 23.24 -21.80
CA ALA A 34 8.08 23.75 -21.18
C ALA A 34 7.73 24.57 -19.94
N SER A 35 7.59 23.88 -18.80
CA SER A 35 7.31 24.48 -17.48
C SER A 35 7.97 23.66 -16.36
N SER A 36 8.13 24.28 -15.17
CA SER A 36 8.62 23.60 -13.97
C SER A 36 7.72 22.43 -13.57
N GLN A 37 6.40 22.64 -13.56
CA GLN A 37 5.43 21.59 -13.25
C GLN A 37 5.56 20.37 -14.17
N THR A 38 5.77 20.57 -15.47
CA THR A 38 5.95 19.45 -16.40
C THR A 38 7.25 18.70 -16.12
N ALA A 39 8.35 19.42 -15.78
CA ALA A 39 9.59 18.76 -15.36
C ALA A 39 9.42 17.94 -14.08
N GLU A 40 8.68 18.45 -13.09
CA GLU A 40 8.38 17.76 -11.83
C GLU A 40 7.57 16.47 -12.04
N GLU A 41 6.53 16.54 -12.87
CA GLU A 41 5.71 15.37 -13.21
C GLU A 41 6.54 14.30 -13.95
N MET A 42 7.40 14.72 -14.89
CA MET A 42 8.34 13.82 -15.56
C MET A 42 9.32 13.18 -14.57
N ALA A 43 9.88 13.95 -13.63
CA ALA A 43 10.79 13.44 -12.62
C ALA A 43 10.11 12.42 -11.69
N LEU A 44 8.86 12.67 -11.29
CA LEU A 44 8.08 11.74 -10.47
C LEU A 44 7.77 10.43 -11.21
N LEU A 45 7.39 10.50 -12.48
CA LEU A 45 7.15 9.32 -13.31
C LEU A 45 8.43 8.51 -13.51
N ALA A 46 9.55 9.19 -13.80
CA ALA A 46 10.86 8.57 -13.90
C ALA A 46 11.27 7.90 -12.58
N TYR A 47 11.00 8.53 -11.44
CA TYR A 47 11.28 7.96 -10.11
C TYR A 47 10.46 6.68 -9.87
N ASN A 48 9.15 6.71 -10.13
CA ASN A 48 8.28 5.53 -10.01
C ASN A 48 8.69 4.39 -10.96
N ARG A 49 9.17 4.74 -12.15
CA ARG A 49 9.68 3.78 -13.11
C ARG A 49 11.00 3.18 -12.64
N ALA A 50 11.91 4.01 -12.14
CA ALA A 50 13.19 3.59 -11.57
C ALA A 50 13.00 2.65 -10.38
N LEU A 51 12.03 2.89 -9.49
CA LEU A 51 11.69 1.97 -8.40
C LEU A 51 11.39 0.55 -8.92
N LYS A 52 10.58 0.42 -9.98
CA LYS A 52 10.19 -0.88 -10.54
C LYS A 52 11.36 -1.59 -11.22
N LEU A 53 12.24 -0.83 -11.87
CA LEU A 53 13.39 -1.34 -12.63
C LEU A 53 14.60 -1.63 -11.76
N SER A 54 14.71 -1.03 -10.56
CA SER A 54 15.90 -1.14 -9.74
C SER A 54 16.00 -2.48 -9.01
N LYS A 55 17.25 -2.82 -8.68
CA LYS A 55 17.55 -3.88 -7.74
C LYS A 55 17.01 -3.51 -6.35
N PRO A 56 16.50 -4.48 -5.58
CA PRO A 56 16.05 -4.24 -4.21
C PRO A 56 17.10 -3.50 -3.38
N GLY A 57 16.66 -2.51 -2.60
CA GLY A 57 17.54 -1.74 -1.71
C GLY A 57 18.47 -0.73 -2.41
N SER A 58 18.51 -0.69 -3.74
CA SER A 58 19.29 0.32 -4.46
C SER A 58 18.60 1.69 -4.40
N PRO A 59 19.34 2.78 -4.10
CA PRO A 59 18.80 4.13 -4.22
C PRO A 59 18.47 4.42 -5.69
N VAL A 60 17.37 5.15 -5.91
CA VAL A 60 16.92 5.51 -7.27
C VAL A 60 16.64 7.00 -7.37
N LEU A 61 16.83 7.52 -8.57
CA LEU A 61 16.65 8.92 -8.92
C LEU A 61 15.76 9.02 -10.15
N GLY A 62 14.69 9.81 -10.06
CA GLY A 62 13.92 10.27 -11.21
C GLY A 62 14.40 11.64 -11.66
N VAL A 63 14.44 11.86 -12.98
CA VAL A 63 14.90 13.13 -13.55
C VAL A 63 13.93 13.54 -14.66
N GLY A 64 13.50 14.80 -14.62
CA GLY A 64 12.67 15.42 -15.63
C GLY A 64 13.36 16.63 -16.24
N PHE A 65 13.23 16.80 -17.55
CA PHE A 65 13.77 17.93 -18.28
C PHE A 65 12.78 18.38 -19.34
N THR A 66 12.54 19.69 -19.42
CA THR A 66 11.81 20.29 -20.53
C THR A 66 12.28 21.72 -20.76
N GLY A 67 12.23 22.20 -22.01
CA GLY A 67 12.71 23.54 -22.32
C GLY A 67 12.19 24.09 -23.63
N ALA A 68 12.11 25.41 -23.67
CA ALA A 68 11.88 26.19 -24.88
C ALA A 68 13.20 26.84 -25.29
N LEU A 69 14.14 26.04 -25.80
CA LEU A 69 15.42 26.54 -26.34
C LEU A 69 15.21 27.25 -27.68
N ALA A 70 16.27 27.82 -28.23
CA ALA A 70 16.29 28.45 -29.54
C ALA A 70 15.67 27.54 -30.63
N SER A 71 15.26 28.12 -31.75
CA SER A 71 14.78 27.34 -32.90
C SER A 71 14.99 28.10 -34.18
N ALA A 72 14.94 27.39 -35.31
CA ALA A 72 15.06 27.99 -36.64
C ALA A 72 14.05 29.13 -36.88
N ARG A 73 12.86 29.04 -36.27
CA ARG A 73 11.89 30.14 -36.24
C ARG A 73 12.03 30.92 -34.92
N PRO A 74 12.13 32.26 -34.95
CA PRO A 74 12.18 33.07 -33.74
C PRO A 74 10.96 32.85 -32.85
N LYS A 75 11.18 32.65 -31.54
CA LYS A 75 10.12 32.52 -30.53
C LYS A 75 9.89 33.85 -29.83
N ARG A 76 8.60 34.17 -29.58
CA ARG A 76 8.22 35.35 -28.80
C ARG A 76 8.59 35.20 -27.32
N GLY A 77 8.34 34.05 -26.71
CA GLY A 77 8.67 33.75 -25.31
C GLY A 77 10.17 33.53 -25.06
N ASP A 78 10.59 33.54 -23.79
CA ASP A 78 11.99 33.40 -23.41
C ASP A 78 12.60 32.06 -23.79
N HIS A 79 13.91 32.06 -24.01
CA HIS A 79 14.67 30.82 -24.06
C HIS A 79 14.84 30.35 -22.63
N ARG A 80 14.25 29.21 -22.28
CA ARG A 80 14.27 28.72 -20.89
C ARG A 80 14.26 27.21 -20.83
N PHE A 81 14.84 26.64 -19.80
CA PHE A 81 14.72 25.23 -19.50
C PHE A 81 14.40 24.99 -18.02
N HIS A 82 13.82 23.84 -17.76
CA HIS A 82 13.39 23.38 -16.45
C HIS A 82 13.96 21.99 -16.22
N VAL A 83 14.62 21.81 -15.08
CA VAL A 83 15.18 20.53 -14.65
C VAL A 83 14.57 20.18 -13.30
N SER A 84 14.13 18.95 -13.12
CA SER A 84 13.66 18.46 -11.83
C SER A 84 14.26 17.11 -11.50
N THR A 85 14.59 16.90 -10.23
CA THR A 85 15.10 15.64 -9.69
C THR A 85 14.19 15.16 -8.56
N ARG A 86 14.01 13.84 -8.46
CA ARG A 86 13.11 13.21 -7.50
C ARG A 86 13.73 11.97 -6.86
N THR A 87 13.72 11.92 -5.53
CA THR A 87 14.04 10.73 -4.73
C THR A 87 12.84 10.36 -3.85
N SER A 88 13.03 9.45 -2.89
CA SER A 88 12.00 9.18 -1.87
C SER A 88 11.76 10.38 -0.97
N ASP A 89 12.84 11.01 -0.50
CA ASP A 89 12.86 12.00 0.58
C ASP A 89 12.89 13.45 0.10
N ARG A 90 13.04 13.71 -1.20
CA ARG A 90 13.03 15.08 -1.73
C ARG A 90 12.61 15.16 -3.18
N PHE A 91 12.24 16.37 -3.58
CA PHE A 91 12.38 16.81 -4.97
C PHE A 91 13.03 18.17 -5.02
N TRP A 92 13.73 18.43 -6.12
CA TRP A 92 14.34 19.72 -6.42
C TRP A 92 14.01 20.07 -7.86
N THR A 93 13.70 21.34 -8.12
CA THR A 93 13.42 21.87 -9.45
C THR A 93 14.20 23.15 -9.66
N SER A 94 14.71 23.36 -10.87
CA SER A 94 15.38 24.57 -11.27
C SER A 94 14.88 25.06 -12.62
N THR A 95 14.64 26.37 -12.71
CA THR A 95 14.30 27.07 -13.94
C THR A 95 15.43 28.02 -14.29
N VAL A 96 15.94 27.92 -15.52
CA VAL A 96 16.97 28.83 -16.02
C VAL A 96 16.43 29.53 -17.27
N THR A 97 16.46 30.86 -17.25
CA THR A 97 16.16 31.69 -18.41
C THR A 97 17.47 32.10 -19.06
N LEU A 98 17.65 31.73 -20.32
CA LEU A 98 18.83 32.01 -21.13
C LEU A 98 18.72 33.36 -21.82
N THR A 99 19.86 34.06 -21.93
CA THR A 99 19.94 35.33 -22.64
C THR A 99 19.74 35.10 -24.14
N LYS A 100 18.63 35.63 -24.68
CA LYS A 100 18.30 35.47 -26.11
C LYS A 100 19.39 36.05 -27.01
N GLY A 101 19.74 35.31 -28.05
CA GLY A 101 20.69 35.74 -29.08
C GLY A 101 22.17 35.60 -28.69
N LEU A 102 22.46 35.24 -27.42
CA LEU A 102 23.83 35.00 -26.97
C LEU A 102 24.41 33.69 -27.50
N ARG A 103 23.56 32.67 -27.67
CA ARG A 103 23.95 31.30 -28.03
C ARG A 103 23.15 30.79 -29.22
N THR A 104 23.78 29.93 -30.02
CA THR A 104 23.12 29.08 -31.03
C THR A 104 22.27 28.01 -30.35
N ARG A 105 21.43 27.32 -31.14
CA ARG A 105 20.60 26.21 -30.63
C ARG A 105 21.46 25.11 -30.00
N GLU A 106 22.58 24.79 -30.63
CA GLU A 106 23.51 23.74 -30.21
C GLU A 106 24.20 24.14 -28.90
N GLN A 107 24.58 25.42 -28.77
CA GLN A 107 25.18 25.95 -27.54
C GLN A 107 24.18 25.98 -26.38
N GLU A 108 22.92 26.35 -26.61
CA GLU A 108 21.88 26.26 -25.57
C GLU A 108 21.59 24.80 -25.16
N ASP A 109 21.67 23.86 -26.10
CA ASP A 109 21.58 22.42 -25.81
C ASP A 109 22.74 21.98 -24.89
N ALA A 110 23.96 22.42 -25.21
CA ALA A 110 25.15 22.07 -24.45
C ALA A 110 25.08 22.58 -23.01
N VAL A 111 24.71 23.86 -22.82
CA VAL A 111 24.57 24.47 -21.48
C VAL A 111 23.48 23.78 -20.66
N SER A 112 22.32 23.53 -21.26
CA SER A 112 21.21 22.86 -20.56
C SER A 112 21.50 21.38 -20.25
N SER A 113 22.20 20.67 -21.13
CA SER A 113 22.67 19.30 -20.91
C SER A 113 23.69 19.22 -19.78
N GLN A 114 24.62 20.16 -19.74
CA GLN A 114 25.59 20.32 -18.66
C GLN A 114 24.90 20.57 -17.31
N TYR A 115 23.90 21.46 -17.29
CA TYR A 115 23.11 21.75 -16.10
C TYR A 115 22.30 20.52 -15.63
N LEU A 116 21.74 19.74 -16.56
CA LEU A 116 21.07 18.47 -16.26
C LEU A 116 22.01 17.47 -15.59
N VAL A 117 23.24 17.31 -16.09
CA VAL A 117 24.25 16.42 -15.49
C VAL A 117 24.63 16.91 -14.09
N LYS A 118 24.79 18.23 -13.89
CA LYS A 118 25.02 18.80 -12.55
C LYS A 118 23.88 18.46 -11.58
N ALA A 119 22.63 18.63 -12.01
CA ALA A 119 21.47 18.29 -11.19
C ALA A 119 21.46 16.82 -10.76
N ILE A 120 21.79 15.90 -11.68
CA ILE A 120 21.92 14.47 -11.39
C ILE A 120 23.05 14.21 -10.38
N ALA A 121 24.21 14.84 -10.56
CA ALA A 121 25.36 14.70 -9.66
C ALA A 121 25.03 15.18 -8.24
N ASN A 122 24.40 16.36 -8.12
CA ASN A 122 23.96 16.94 -6.85
C ASN A 122 22.94 16.03 -6.14
N ALA A 123 21.91 15.57 -6.85
CA ALA A 123 20.90 14.66 -6.29
C ALA A 123 21.51 13.31 -5.87
N SER A 124 22.55 12.86 -6.57
CA SER A 124 23.30 11.64 -6.26
C SER A 124 24.40 11.85 -5.20
N LYS A 125 24.54 13.07 -4.66
CA LYS A 125 25.60 13.47 -3.71
C LYS A 125 27.02 13.16 -4.20
N VAL A 126 27.22 13.21 -5.52
CA VAL A 126 28.54 13.04 -6.12
C VAL A 126 29.27 14.38 -6.01
N PRO A 127 30.47 14.44 -5.40
CA PRO A 127 31.24 15.67 -5.34
C PRO A 127 31.63 16.08 -6.76
N GLY A 128 31.03 17.16 -7.25
CA GLY A 128 31.23 17.65 -8.60
C GLY A 128 31.50 19.14 -8.61
N THR A 129 32.62 19.54 -9.23
CA THR A 129 33.01 20.93 -9.53
C THR A 129 32.51 21.34 -10.92
N PHE A 130 31.38 20.79 -11.38
CA PHE A 130 30.87 21.12 -12.69
C PHE A 130 30.11 22.45 -12.65
N VAL A 131 30.67 23.48 -13.29
CA VAL A 131 30.03 24.79 -13.44
C VAL A 131 29.43 24.85 -14.85
N PRO A 132 28.10 24.85 -14.99
CA PRO A 132 27.44 25.08 -16.27
C PRO A 132 27.85 26.47 -16.78
N ASP A 133 28.08 26.59 -18.08
CA ASP A 133 28.49 27.84 -18.73
C ASP A 133 27.31 28.83 -18.82
N LEU A 134 26.84 29.30 -17.67
CA LEU A 134 25.80 30.31 -17.49
C LEU A 134 26.46 31.68 -17.26
N THR A 135 25.86 32.73 -17.80
CA THR A 135 26.30 34.11 -17.51
C THR A 135 25.84 34.55 -16.12
N GLU A 136 26.43 35.63 -15.60
CA GLU A 136 26.01 36.25 -14.34
C GLU A 136 24.53 36.67 -14.32
N SER A 137 23.94 36.92 -15.50
CA SER A 137 22.52 37.28 -15.65
C SER A 137 21.57 36.08 -15.72
N GLU A 138 22.09 34.87 -15.98
CA GLU A 138 21.32 33.63 -16.13
C GLU A 138 21.23 32.88 -14.79
N VAL A 139 20.62 33.53 -13.81
CA VAL A 139 20.50 33.01 -12.44
C VAL A 139 19.42 31.92 -12.40
N PRO A 140 19.73 30.70 -11.93
CA PRO A 140 18.73 29.67 -11.72
C PRO A 140 17.72 30.05 -10.62
N ASP A 141 16.44 29.87 -10.90
CA ASP A 141 15.35 29.91 -9.91
C ASP A 141 15.11 28.49 -9.40
N GLU A 142 15.51 28.22 -8.16
CA GLU A 142 15.56 26.88 -7.57
C GLU A 142 14.53 26.73 -6.45
N HIS A 143 13.87 25.57 -6.43
CA HIS A 143 12.91 25.18 -5.40
C HIS A 143 13.17 23.74 -4.96
N GLU A 144 13.32 23.53 -3.66
CA GLU A 144 13.47 22.20 -3.05
C GLU A 144 12.35 21.96 -2.05
N LYS A 145 11.84 20.73 -2.01
CA LYS A 145 11.02 20.24 -0.91
C LYS A 145 11.58 18.93 -0.40
N GLN A 146 11.80 18.87 0.89
CA GLN A 146 12.11 17.64 1.61
C GLN A 146 10.82 17.01 2.14
N PHE A 147 10.79 15.68 2.19
CA PHE A 147 9.71 14.88 2.75
C PHE A 147 10.20 14.17 3.99
N ASP A 148 9.43 14.27 5.08
CA ASP A 148 9.59 13.35 6.20
C ASP A 148 8.95 11.99 5.88
N GLU A 149 9.17 11.00 6.74
CA GLU A 149 8.64 9.67 6.54
C GLU A 149 7.10 9.64 6.47
N ASP A 150 6.41 10.50 7.22
CA ASP A 150 4.94 10.57 7.19
C ASP A 150 4.45 11.09 5.83
N GLU A 151 5.09 12.12 5.30
CA GLU A 151 4.81 12.65 3.96
C GLU A 151 5.12 11.64 2.85
N GLU A 152 6.19 10.85 2.99
CA GLU A 152 6.48 9.75 2.07
C GLU A 152 5.38 8.67 2.11
N LEU A 153 4.94 8.28 3.31
CA LEU A 153 3.87 7.29 3.46
C LEU A 153 2.50 7.83 3.00
N LYS A 154 2.23 9.13 3.17
CA LYS A 154 1.04 9.79 2.59
C LYS A 154 1.06 9.71 1.06
N GLN A 155 2.21 9.97 0.44
CA GLN A 155 2.37 9.87 -1.02
C GLN A 155 2.20 8.42 -1.52
N LEU A 156 2.60 7.43 -0.73
CA LEU A 156 2.36 6.02 -1.04
C LEU A 156 0.86 5.69 -0.98
N LEU A 157 0.19 6.11 0.08
CA LEU A 157 -1.24 5.87 0.28
C LEU A 157 -2.10 6.58 -0.77
N SER A 158 -1.70 7.76 -1.24
CA SER A 158 -2.36 8.46 -2.35
C SER A 158 -2.02 7.89 -3.74
N GLY A 159 -1.03 7.00 -3.83
CA GLY A 159 -0.54 6.44 -5.09
C GLY A 159 0.37 7.36 -5.90
N THR A 160 0.84 8.46 -5.31
CA THR A 160 1.86 9.33 -5.90
C THR A 160 3.18 8.58 -6.08
N ILE A 161 3.56 7.75 -5.10
CA ILE A 161 4.66 6.78 -5.24
C ILE A 161 4.11 5.36 -5.20
N CYS A 162 4.68 4.47 -6.02
CA CYS A 162 4.14 3.12 -6.20
C CYS A 162 4.45 2.17 -5.03
N PHE A 163 5.62 2.31 -4.40
CA PHE A 163 6.00 1.58 -3.19
C PHE A 163 7.17 2.26 -2.49
N LYS A 164 7.42 1.88 -1.24
CA LYS A 164 8.58 2.29 -0.43
C LYS A 164 9.33 1.06 0.07
N VAL A 165 10.66 1.09 -0.03
CA VAL A 165 11.53 -0.02 0.42
C VAL A 165 12.20 0.38 1.74
N TYR A 166 12.19 -0.54 2.70
CA TYR A 166 12.93 -0.46 3.95
C TYR A 166 14.01 -1.56 3.95
N PRO A 167 15.25 -1.23 3.57
CA PRO A 167 16.32 -2.21 3.38
C PRO A 167 17.07 -2.50 4.70
N PHE A 168 16.40 -3.12 5.67
CA PHE A 168 17.05 -3.48 6.94
C PHE A 168 18.01 -4.68 6.84
N SER A 169 17.93 -5.43 5.73
CA SER A 169 18.86 -6.52 5.48
C SER A 169 20.20 -6.00 4.99
N SER A 170 21.29 -6.60 5.47
CA SER A 170 22.63 -6.41 4.94
C SER A 170 22.93 -7.27 3.70
N ASP A 171 21.96 -8.06 3.21
CA ASP A 171 22.18 -8.92 2.03
C ASP A 171 22.43 -8.07 0.78
N THR A 172 23.63 -8.23 0.23
CA THR A 172 24.08 -7.58 -1.01
C THR A 172 23.80 -8.45 -2.24
N SER A 173 22.79 -9.33 -2.16
CA SER A 173 22.44 -10.26 -3.24
C SER A 173 22.25 -9.52 -4.56
N ASN A 174 23.03 -9.91 -5.57
CA ASN A 174 22.94 -9.36 -6.93
C ASN A 174 21.77 -9.93 -7.73
N ALA A 175 20.92 -10.76 -7.11
CA ALA A 175 19.80 -11.39 -7.78
C ALA A 175 18.74 -10.36 -8.21
N GLU A 176 18.38 -10.38 -9.49
CA GLU A 176 17.34 -9.51 -10.05
C GLU A 176 15.94 -9.97 -9.65
N ARG A 177 15.75 -11.29 -9.53
CA ARG A 177 14.48 -11.91 -9.12
C ARG A 177 14.22 -11.67 -7.64
N LYS A 178 13.09 -11.05 -7.33
CA LYS A 178 12.60 -10.89 -5.95
C LYS A 178 11.78 -12.12 -5.53
N ILE A 179 11.94 -12.55 -4.29
CA ILE A 179 11.12 -13.60 -3.66
C ILE A 179 10.34 -12.93 -2.56
N ILE A 180 9.05 -12.72 -2.80
CA ILE A 180 8.21 -11.79 -2.06
C ILE A 180 7.20 -12.57 -1.25
N LEU A 181 7.35 -12.58 0.08
CA LEU A 181 6.27 -13.02 0.96
C LEU A 181 5.38 -11.83 1.27
N SER A 182 4.16 -11.84 0.73
CA SER A 182 3.15 -10.81 0.95
C SER A 182 2.27 -11.14 2.15
N GLY A 183 2.03 -10.17 3.04
CA GLY A 183 1.22 -10.43 4.23
C GLY A 183 0.90 -9.19 5.06
N SER A 184 -0.01 -9.37 6.03
CA SER A 184 -0.33 -8.30 6.98
C SER A 184 0.67 -8.19 8.14
N PHE A 185 1.40 -9.28 8.42
CA PHE A 185 2.46 -9.38 9.45
C PHE A 185 2.08 -8.72 10.78
N ASN A 186 1.00 -9.23 11.39
CA ASN A 186 0.45 -8.66 12.62
C ASN A 186 0.23 -9.74 13.68
N PRO A 187 1.26 -10.27 14.35
CA PRO A 187 2.67 -9.90 14.20
C PRO A 187 3.41 -10.78 13.17
N LEU A 188 4.61 -10.33 12.78
CA LEU A 188 5.66 -11.15 12.20
C LEU A 188 6.06 -12.25 13.19
N HIS A 189 6.39 -13.44 12.70
CA HIS A 189 6.75 -14.60 13.53
C HIS A 189 7.59 -15.60 12.73
N ASP A 190 8.15 -16.60 13.40
CA ASP A 190 9.10 -17.57 12.81
C ASP A 190 8.54 -18.33 11.62
N GLY A 191 7.23 -18.66 11.64
CA GLY A 191 6.55 -19.25 10.49
C GLY A 191 6.70 -18.43 9.20
N HIS A 192 6.67 -17.09 9.26
CA HIS A 192 6.89 -16.25 8.09
C HIS A 192 8.35 -16.25 7.64
N LEU A 193 9.28 -16.18 8.59
CA LEU A 193 10.73 -16.18 8.31
C LEU A 193 11.15 -17.49 7.62
N LYS A 194 10.75 -18.62 8.20
CA LYS A 194 11.05 -19.96 7.69
C LYS A 194 10.39 -20.21 6.33
N LEU A 195 9.15 -19.73 6.13
CA LEU A 195 8.46 -19.85 4.85
C LEU A 195 9.22 -19.13 3.74
N LEU A 196 9.69 -17.90 3.99
CA LEU A 196 10.46 -17.13 3.03
C LEU A 196 11.83 -17.78 2.75
N GLU A 197 12.49 -18.31 3.78
CA GLU A 197 13.76 -19.02 3.65
C GLU A 197 13.64 -20.27 2.75
N ILE A 198 12.62 -21.11 2.99
CA ILE A 198 12.36 -22.31 2.18
C ILE A 198 12.01 -21.93 0.75
N ALA A 199 11.16 -20.93 0.55
CA ALA A 199 10.81 -20.44 -0.77
C ALA A 199 12.05 -19.95 -1.54
N THR A 200 12.98 -19.30 -0.84
CA THR A 200 14.26 -18.84 -1.40
C THR A 200 15.13 -20.00 -1.84
N SER A 201 15.22 -21.05 -1.02
CA SER A 201 15.94 -22.28 -1.36
C SER A 201 15.34 -22.99 -2.57
N ILE A 202 14.01 -23.09 -2.67
CA ILE A 202 13.31 -23.72 -3.80
C ILE A 202 13.58 -22.98 -5.12
N CYS A 203 13.66 -21.65 -5.09
CA CYS A 203 13.95 -20.86 -6.28
C CYS A 203 15.41 -20.97 -6.77
N GLY A 204 16.31 -21.58 -5.98
CA GLY A 204 17.73 -21.70 -6.32
C GLY A 204 18.50 -20.36 -6.31
N GLY A 205 17.93 -19.33 -5.68
CA GLY A 205 18.46 -17.96 -5.67
C GLY A 205 17.37 -16.90 -5.88
N GLY A 206 17.67 -15.68 -5.46
CA GLY A 206 16.72 -14.55 -5.47
C GLY A 206 17.00 -13.59 -4.33
N TYR A 207 16.37 -12.42 -4.36
CA TYR A 207 16.38 -11.47 -3.26
C TYR A 207 15.16 -11.70 -2.36
N PRO A 208 15.32 -12.26 -1.15
CA PRO A 208 14.21 -12.48 -0.23
C PRO A 208 13.75 -11.16 0.38
N CYS A 209 12.46 -10.86 0.26
CA CYS A 209 11.87 -9.71 0.93
C CYS A 209 10.42 -9.94 1.33
N PHE A 210 9.96 -9.15 2.29
CA PHE A 210 8.56 -9.10 2.69
C PHE A 210 7.85 -7.98 1.94
N GLU A 211 6.54 -8.14 1.71
CA GLU A 211 5.70 -7.05 1.20
C GLU A 211 4.49 -6.84 2.11
N LEU A 212 4.39 -5.62 2.65
CA LEU A 212 3.28 -5.15 3.45
C LEU A 212 2.36 -4.31 2.57
N SER A 213 1.16 -4.82 2.30
CA SER A 213 0.15 -4.06 1.56
C SER A 213 -0.53 -3.06 2.51
N ALA A 214 -0.29 -1.77 2.29
CA ALA A 214 -0.90 -0.66 3.01
C ALA A 214 -2.41 -0.55 2.70
N VAL A 215 -2.82 -0.98 1.51
CA VAL A 215 -4.23 -1.12 1.12
C VAL A 215 -4.53 -2.62 0.97
N ASN A 216 -5.68 -3.05 1.49
CA ASN A 216 -6.12 -4.44 1.40
C ASN A 216 -7.46 -4.50 0.65
N ALA A 217 -7.71 -5.60 -0.08
CA ALA A 217 -8.98 -5.78 -0.79
C ALA A 217 -10.18 -5.91 0.17
N ASP A 218 -9.97 -6.56 1.32
CA ASP A 218 -11.04 -6.94 2.25
C ASP A 218 -11.05 -6.07 3.52
N LYS A 219 -10.11 -5.12 3.68
CA LYS A 219 -9.92 -4.31 4.90
C LYS A 219 -9.63 -2.85 4.57
N PRO A 220 -9.97 -1.90 5.46
CA PRO A 220 -9.59 -0.51 5.27
C PRO A 220 -8.06 -0.35 5.13
N PRO A 221 -7.60 0.70 4.42
CA PRO A 221 -6.18 1.05 4.39
C PRO A 221 -5.60 1.20 5.80
N LEU A 222 -4.33 0.83 5.95
CA LEU A 222 -3.59 1.00 7.20
C LEU A 222 -3.32 2.47 7.45
N GLU A 223 -3.43 2.88 8.72
CA GLU A 223 -2.94 4.18 9.15
C GLU A 223 -1.40 4.21 9.12
N ILE A 224 -0.83 5.41 8.97
CA ILE A 224 0.63 5.60 8.93
C ILE A 224 1.31 5.04 10.18
N SER A 225 0.72 5.25 11.36
CA SER A 225 1.19 4.68 12.63
C SER A 225 1.26 3.15 12.59
N GLN A 226 0.22 2.50 12.06
CA GLN A 226 0.15 1.04 11.92
C GLN A 226 1.18 0.50 10.92
N ILE A 227 1.43 1.23 9.83
CA ILE A 227 2.49 0.87 8.87
C ILE A 227 3.84 0.89 9.59
N LYS A 228 4.16 2.01 10.27
CA LYS A 228 5.42 2.16 11.02
C LYS A 228 5.60 1.08 12.07
N ASP A 229 4.58 0.76 12.84
CA ASP A 229 4.67 -0.26 13.89
C ASP A 229 4.88 -1.67 13.32
N ARG A 230 4.34 -1.96 12.14
CA ARG A 230 4.62 -3.22 11.43
C ARG A 230 6.02 -3.24 10.84
N VAL A 231 6.48 -2.14 10.26
CA VAL A 231 7.83 -1.99 9.69
C VAL A 231 8.92 -2.22 10.77
N LYS A 232 8.75 -1.70 11.99
CA LYS A 232 9.69 -1.91 13.12
C LYS A 232 9.99 -3.38 13.42
N GLN A 233 9.06 -4.29 13.13
CA GLN A 233 9.25 -5.73 13.36
C GLN A 233 10.30 -6.31 12.40
N PHE A 234 10.35 -5.80 11.18
CA PHE A 234 11.32 -6.19 10.15
C PHE A 234 12.70 -5.61 10.42
N GLU A 235 12.76 -4.40 10.97
CA GLU A 235 14.01 -3.80 11.45
C GLU A 235 14.65 -4.69 12.52
N LYS A 236 13.87 -5.09 13.53
CA LYS A 236 14.33 -6.02 14.57
C LYS A 236 14.77 -7.37 14.03
N ALA A 237 14.13 -7.84 12.95
CA ALA A 237 14.46 -9.10 12.29
C ALA A 237 15.61 -9.00 11.26
N GLY A 238 16.10 -7.78 10.96
CA GLY A 238 17.11 -7.55 9.92
C GLY A 238 16.62 -7.96 8.52
N LYS A 239 15.35 -7.73 8.21
CA LYS A 239 14.73 -8.16 6.93
C LYS A 239 14.22 -6.98 6.11
N THR A 240 14.43 -7.03 4.80
CA THR A 240 13.87 -6.02 3.90
C THR A 240 12.36 -6.16 3.81
N VAL A 241 11.65 -5.04 3.96
CA VAL A 241 10.20 -4.96 3.72
C VAL A 241 9.88 -3.88 2.70
N ILE A 242 9.02 -4.22 1.75
CA ILE A 242 8.44 -3.30 0.77
C ILE A 242 7.04 -2.96 1.26
N VAL A 243 6.75 -1.69 1.44
CA VAL A 243 5.38 -1.22 1.65
C VAL A 243 4.81 -0.85 0.29
N SER A 244 3.68 -1.44 -0.09
CA SER A 244 3.00 -1.14 -1.36
C SER A 244 1.55 -0.73 -1.11
N ASN A 245 0.94 -0.04 -2.07
CA ASN A 245 -0.49 0.28 -2.03
C ASN A 245 -1.34 -0.68 -2.88
N GLN A 246 -0.79 -1.81 -3.31
CA GLN A 246 -1.45 -2.74 -4.24
C GLN A 246 -2.08 -3.92 -3.50
N PRO A 247 -3.43 -4.02 -3.43
CA PRO A 247 -4.09 -5.10 -2.71
C PRO A 247 -4.09 -6.44 -3.46
N TYR A 248 -3.98 -6.41 -4.80
CA TYR A 248 -4.09 -7.60 -5.64
C TYR A 248 -2.74 -8.07 -6.20
N PHE A 249 -2.55 -9.39 -6.30
CA PHE A 249 -1.29 -9.94 -6.79
C PHE A 249 -0.99 -9.64 -8.27
N TYR A 250 -2.01 -9.54 -9.12
CA TYR A 250 -1.78 -9.12 -10.52
C TYR A 250 -1.21 -7.69 -10.60
N LYS A 251 -1.65 -6.79 -9.71
CA LYS A 251 -1.05 -5.46 -9.58
C LYS A 251 0.35 -5.47 -8.98
N LYS A 252 0.62 -6.39 -8.04
CA LYS A 252 1.98 -6.59 -7.53
C LYS A 252 2.91 -7.13 -8.61
N ALA A 253 2.43 -7.98 -9.50
CA ALA A 253 3.19 -8.48 -10.65
C ALA A 253 3.55 -7.36 -11.65
N GLU A 254 2.71 -6.33 -11.79
CA GLU A 254 3.04 -5.11 -12.56
C GLU A 254 4.17 -4.30 -11.88
N LEU A 255 4.27 -4.32 -10.54
CA LEU A 255 5.33 -3.65 -9.79
C LEU A 255 6.63 -4.46 -9.76
N PHE A 256 6.51 -5.79 -9.70
CA PHE A 256 7.61 -6.71 -9.50
C PHE A 256 7.64 -7.81 -10.58
N PRO A 257 7.87 -7.45 -11.85
CA PRO A 257 7.95 -8.44 -12.92
C PRO A 257 9.05 -9.48 -12.65
N GLY A 258 8.87 -10.70 -13.15
CA GLY A 258 9.79 -11.84 -12.96
C GLY A 258 9.87 -12.39 -11.53
N SER A 259 9.16 -11.79 -10.57
CA SER A 259 9.29 -12.12 -9.16
C SER A 259 8.49 -13.35 -8.76
N ALA A 260 8.91 -14.01 -7.68
CA ALA A 260 8.22 -15.16 -7.12
C ALA A 260 7.44 -14.73 -5.86
N PHE A 261 6.12 -14.88 -5.87
CA PHE A 261 5.26 -14.54 -4.74
C PHE A 261 5.04 -15.76 -3.85
N VAL A 262 5.38 -15.64 -2.58
CA VAL A 262 5.16 -16.69 -1.59
C VAL A 262 3.78 -16.46 -0.95
N ILE A 263 2.91 -17.45 -1.08
CA ILE A 263 1.52 -17.38 -0.61
C ILE A 263 1.14 -18.65 0.17
N GLY A 264 0.12 -18.55 1.01
CA GLY A 264 -0.49 -19.71 1.64
C GLY A 264 -1.52 -20.37 0.72
N ALA A 265 -1.76 -21.66 0.92
CA ALA A 265 -2.83 -22.44 0.29
C ALA A 265 -4.20 -21.71 0.31
N ASP A 266 -4.57 -21.08 1.43
CA ASP A 266 -5.80 -20.30 1.57
C ASP A 266 -5.91 -19.10 0.60
N THR A 267 -4.76 -18.60 0.14
CA THR A 267 -4.68 -17.47 -0.79
C THR A 267 -4.84 -17.92 -2.23
N VAL A 268 -4.44 -19.16 -2.57
CA VAL A 268 -4.68 -19.75 -3.91
C VAL A 268 -6.17 -19.76 -4.21
N ALA A 269 -6.97 -20.28 -3.27
CA ALA A 269 -8.44 -20.30 -3.40
C ALA A 269 -9.04 -18.93 -3.67
N ARG A 270 -8.43 -17.84 -3.15
CA ARG A 270 -8.89 -16.49 -3.43
C ARG A 270 -8.41 -15.99 -4.78
N LEU A 271 -7.17 -16.31 -5.14
CA LEU A 271 -6.56 -15.88 -6.39
C LEU A 271 -7.31 -16.43 -7.62
N VAL A 272 -7.79 -17.67 -7.56
CA VAL A 272 -8.54 -18.32 -8.66
C VAL A 272 -10.07 -18.25 -8.48
N HIS A 273 -10.58 -17.31 -7.67
CA HIS A 273 -12.02 -17.17 -7.45
C HIS A 273 -12.61 -15.99 -8.26
N PRO A 274 -13.60 -16.22 -9.14
CA PRO A 274 -14.18 -15.19 -10.02
C PRO A 274 -14.69 -13.92 -9.30
N LYS A 275 -15.21 -14.04 -8.06
CA LYS A 275 -15.63 -12.89 -7.24
C LYS A 275 -14.62 -11.73 -7.16
N TYR A 276 -13.32 -12.00 -7.21
CA TYR A 276 -12.29 -10.95 -7.17
C TYR A 276 -12.05 -10.27 -8.53
N TYR A 277 -12.77 -10.71 -9.56
CA TYR A 277 -12.66 -10.29 -10.95
C TYR A 277 -13.99 -9.79 -11.52
N GLY A 278 -14.95 -9.44 -10.64
CA GLY A 278 -16.29 -9.02 -11.04
C GLY A 278 -17.20 -10.20 -11.39
N ASP A 279 -17.00 -11.33 -10.72
CA ASP A 279 -17.74 -12.58 -10.94
C ASP A 279 -17.59 -13.15 -12.36
N ASP A 280 -16.50 -12.80 -13.05
CA ASP A 280 -16.20 -13.18 -14.43
C ASP A 280 -14.97 -14.10 -14.48
N TYR A 281 -15.20 -15.35 -14.87
CA TYR A 281 -14.15 -16.36 -15.02
C TYR A 281 -13.21 -16.07 -16.19
N GLY A 282 -13.72 -15.57 -17.32
CA GLY A 282 -12.90 -15.24 -18.48
C GLY A 282 -11.94 -14.09 -18.17
N LYS A 283 -12.45 -13.06 -17.50
CA LYS A 283 -11.64 -11.92 -17.03
C LYS A 283 -10.62 -12.33 -15.96
N MET A 284 -10.98 -13.24 -15.06
CA MET A 284 -10.02 -13.83 -14.12
C MET A 284 -8.87 -14.50 -14.85
N LEU A 285 -9.18 -15.36 -15.82
CA LEU A 285 -8.17 -16.08 -16.60
C LEU A 285 -7.28 -15.10 -17.38
N GLU A 286 -7.86 -14.11 -18.05
CA GLU A 286 -7.13 -13.06 -18.77
C GLU A 286 -6.14 -12.32 -17.86
N ILE A 287 -6.59 -11.88 -16.68
CA ILE A 287 -5.74 -11.13 -15.74
C ILE A 287 -4.61 -12.01 -15.18
N LEU A 288 -4.90 -13.27 -14.84
CA LEU A 288 -3.89 -14.19 -14.32
C LEU A 288 -2.91 -14.65 -15.40
N LEU A 289 -3.34 -14.79 -16.65
CA LEU A 289 -2.44 -15.00 -17.79
C LEU A 289 -1.56 -13.76 -18.04
N GLY A 290 -2.10 -12.55 -17.89
CA GLY A 290 -1.32 -11.32 -17.91
C GLY A 290 -0.23 -11.31 -16.83
N CYS A 291 -0.58 -11.73 -15.60
CA CYS A 291 0.36 -11.91 -14.50
C CYS A 291 1.43 -12.98 -14.82
N LYS A 292 1.04 -14.12 -15.40
CA LYS A 292 1.97 -15.16 -15.86
C LYS A 292 2.96 -14.61 -16.91
N ASN A 293 2.48 -13.79 -17.84
CA ASN A 293 3.30 -13.19 -18.90
C ASN A 293 4.35 -12.19 -18.38
N THR A 294 4.22 -11.68 -17.15
CA THR A 294 5.29 -10.89 -16.52
C THR A 294 6.45 -11.75 -16.01
N GLY A 295 6.35 -13.08 -16.10
CA GLY A 295 7.32 -14.04 -15.56
C GLY A 295 7.14 -14.31 -14.06
N CYS A 296 6.02 -13.89 -13.47
CA CYS A 296 5.74 -14.12 -12.06
C CYS A 296 5.27 -15.55 -11.78
N THR A 297 5.70 -16.09 -10.64
CA THR A 297 5.28 -17.42 -10.14
C THR A 297 4.78 -17.33 -8.71
N PHE A 298 3.97 -18.27 -8.28
CA PHE A 298 3.42 -18.38 -6.93
C PHE A 298 3.97 -19.61 -6.22
N LEU A 299 4.76 -19.44 -5.17
CA LEU A 299 5.17 -20.53 -4.29
C LEU A 299 4.13 -20.72 -3.20
N VAL A 300 3.58 -21.92 -3.10
CA VAL A 300 2.40 -22.21 -2.27
C VAL A 300 2.78 -23.05 -1.07
N GLY A 301 2.80 -22.42 0.10
CA GLY A 301 2.94 -23.10 1.38
C GLY A 301 1.62 -23.70 1.85
N GLY A 302 1.66 -24.97 2.27
CA GLY A 302 0.51 -25.61 2.90
C GLY A 302 0.04 -24.87 4.16
N ARG A 303 -1.27 -24.84 4.38
CA ARG A 303 -1.87 -24.17 5.56
C ARG A 303 -3.10 -24.88 6.07
N ASN A 304 -3.35 -24.73 7.35
CA ASN A 304 -4.59 -25.17 7.98
C ASN A 304 -5.75 -24.20 7.61
N VAL A 305 -6.74 -24.72 6.89
CA VAL A 305 -7.95 -24.01 6.50
C VAL A 305 -9.14 -24.77 7.10
N ASN A 306 -9.88 -24.13 8.01
CA ASN A 306 -11.03 -24.72 8.71
C ASN A 306 -10.72 -26.07 9.40
N GLY A 307 -9.54 -26.21 10.00
CA GLY A 307 -9.12 -27.42 10.70
C GLY A 307 -8.52 -28.52 9.80
N THR A 308 -8.50 -28.31 8.48
CA THR A 308 -7.88 -29.24 7.52
C THR A 308 -6.62 -28.61 6.91
N PHE A 309 -5.51 -29.33 6.94
CA PHE A 309 -4.29 -28.90 6.25
C PHE A 309 -4.47 -29.03 4.73
N LYS A 310 -4.39 -27.91 4.02
CA LYS A 310 -4.55 -27.79 2.58
C LYS A 310 -3.20 -27.51 1.91
N VAL A 311 -2.92 -28.19 0.81
CA VAL A 311 -1.77 -28.00 -0.08
C VAL A 311 -2.22 -27.54 -1.47
N LEU A 312 -1.29 -27.24 -2.38
CA LEU A 312 -1.61 -26.72 -3.71
C LEU A 312 -2.54 -27.66 -4.50
N GLU A 313 -2.30 -28.95 -4.37
CA GLU A 313 -2.99 -30.03 -5.06
C GLU A 313 -4.47 -30.14 -4.66
N ASP A 314 -4.87 -29.54 -3.53
CA ASP A 314 -6.25 -29.51 -3.05
C ASP A 314 -7.13 -28.45 -3.75
N PHE A 315 -6.56 -27.62 -4.62
CA PHE A 315 -7.27 -26.54 -5.31
C PHE A 315 -7.41 -26.82 -6.81
N ASP A 316 -8.59 -26.52 -7.34
CA ASP A 316 -8.86 -26.60 -8.78
C ASP A 316 -8.28 -25.37 -9.49
N ILE A 317 -7.12 -25.54 -10.12
CA ILE A 317 -6.41 -24.49 -10.84
C ILE A 317 -6.58 -24.73 -12.35
N PRO A 318 -7.01 -23.72 -13.12
CA PRO A 318 -7.10 -23.80 -14.58
C PRO A 318 -5.78 -24.29 -15.20
N ALA A 319 -5.87 -25.20 -16.18
CA ALA A 319 -4.72 -25.88 -16.76
C ALA A 319 -3.66 -24.90 -17.31
N GLU A 320 -4.13 -23.78 -17.87
CA GLU A 320 -3.33 -22.70 -18.44
C GLU A 320 -2.48 -21.96 -17.42
N LEU A 321 -2.85 -22.04 -16.13
CA LEU A 321 -2.18 -21.36 -15.02
C LEU A 321 -1.33 -22.32 -14.17
N LYS A 322 -1.47 -23.65 -14.31
CA LYS A 322 -0.84 -24.62 -13.38
C LYS A 322 0.67 -24.45 -13.22
N ASP A 323 1.38 -24.18 -14.30
CA ASP A 323 2.84 -24.00 -14.34
C ASP A 323 3.34 -22.75 -13.59
N MET A 324 2.48 -21.77 -13.34
CA MET A 324 2.84 -20.59 -12.54
C MET A 324 2.78 -20.85 -11.03
N PHE A 325 2.17 -21.96 -10.58
CA PHE A 325 2.11 -22.34 -9.17
C PHE A 325 3.10 -23.46 -8.86
N VAL A 326 3.94 -23.23 -7.85
CA VAL A 326 4.98 -24.15 -7.40
C VAL A 326 4.68 -24.56 -5.96
N PRO A 327 4.45 -25.86 -5.67
CA PRO A 327 4.18 -26.30 -4.31
C PRO A 327 5.43 -26.19 -3.43
N ILE A 328 5.25 -25.75 -2.18
CA ILE A 328 6.25 -25.91 -1.12
C ILE A 328 5.90 -27.21 -0.39
N PRO A 329 6.75 -28.26 -0.46
CA PRO A 329 6.44 -29.56 0.13
C PRO A 329 6.16 -29.46 1.64
N ALA A 330 5.12 -30.17 2.10
CA ALA A 330 4.69 -30.15 3.50
C ALA A 330 5.77 -30.69 4.45
N GLU A 331 6.66 -31.56 3.95
CA GLU A 331 7.81 -32.09 4.68
C GLU A 331 8.85 -30.99 4.96
N LYS A 332 8.96 -29.99 4.07
CA LYS A 332 9.85 -28.84 4.24
C LYS A 332 9.20 -27.76 5.11
N PHE A 333 7.90 -27.54 4.95
CA PHE A 333 7.16 -26.52 5.70
C PHE A 333 5.82 -27.03 6.26
N ARG A 334 5.83 -27.31 7.56
CA ARG A 334 4.62 -27.52 8.37
C ARG A 334 4.74 -26.75 9.67
N MET A 335 4.17 -25.55 9.69
CA MET A 335 4.12 -24.71 10.89
C MET A 335 2.72 -24.14 11.05
N ASP A 336 2.02 -24.57 12.10
CA ASP A 336 0.67 -24.11 12.45
C ASP A 336 0.71 -22.84 13.29
N ILE A 337 1.68 -21.95 13.05
CA ILE A 337 1.76 -20.67 13.75
C ILE A 337 0.86 -19.66 13.02
N SER A 338 -0.22 -19.25 13.68
CA SER A 338 -1.12 -18.22 13.18
C SER A 338 -0.92 -16.90 13.93
N SER A 339 -0.68 -15.80 13.19
CA SER A 339 -0.72 -14.45 13.79
C SER A 339 -2.01 -14.18 14.57
N THR A 340 -3.13 -14.80 14.17
CA THR A 340 -4.41 -14.65 14.87
C THR A 340 -4.42 -15.35 16.23
N GLU A 341 -3.81 -16.52 16.33
CA GLU A 341 -3.67 -17.25 17.59
C GLU A 341 -2.68 -16.56 18.50
N ILE A 342 -1.55 -16.06 17.96
CA ILE A 342 -0.58 -15.25 18.70
C ILE A 342 -1.28 -14.04 19.33
N ARG A 343 -2.12 -13.32 18.58
CA ARG A 343 -2.91 -12.19 19.13
C ARG A 343 -3.88 -12.62 20.24
N LYS A 344 -4.42 -13.85 20.19
CA LYS A 344 -5.28 -14.39 21.25
C LYS A 344 -4.48 -14.79 22.50
N THR A 345 -3.26 -15.31 22.33
CA THR A 345 -2.41 -15.78 23.44
C THR A 345 -1.55 -14.68 24.08
N GLN A 346 -1.08 -13.70 23.30
CA GLN A 346 -0.22 -12.62 23.78
C GLN A 346 -1.00 -11.36 24.18
N GLY A 347 -2.32 -11.34 23.97
CA GLY A 347 -3.13 -10.12 24.06
C GLY A 347 -2.75 -9.11 22.96
N PRO A 348 -3.54 -8.03 22.78
CA PRO A 348 -3.15 -6.96 21.88
C PRO A 348 -1.83 -6.34 22.33
N PHE A 349 -0.89 -6.12 21.40
CA PHE A 349 0.29 -5.28 21.62
C PHE A 349 -0.18 -3.81 21.70
N VAL A 350 -0.78 -3.46 22.82
CA VAL A 350 -1.18 -2.12 23.21
C VAL A 350 -0.90 -2.06 24.70
N ASP A 351 -0.29 -0.97 25.17
CA ASP A 351 -0.10 -0.72 26.60
C ASP A 351 -1.47 -0.78 27.31
N GLU A 352 -1.78 -1.93 27.89
CA GLU A 352 -3.10 -2.28 28.43
C GLU A 352 -3.49 -1.35 29.58
N ARG A 353 -2.50 -0.77 30.25
CA ARG A 353 -2.71 0.24 31.31
C ARG A 353 -3.26 1.53 30.75
N THR A 354 -2.73 2.00 29.62
CA THR A 354 -3.16 3.24 28.95
C THR A 354 -4.53 3.06 28.26
N TYR A 355 -4.79 1.92 27.61
CA TYR A 355 -6.08 1.68 26.95
C TYR A 355 -7.24 1.51 27.95
N ILE A 356 -7.02 0.76 29.04
CA ILE A 356 -8.04 0.57 30.09
C ILE A 356 -8.30 1.86 30.87
N SER A 357 -7.27 2.70 31.11
CA SER A 357 -7.46 4.00 31.76
C SER A 357 -8.27 4.95 30.88
N THR A 358 -7.93 5.08 29.60
CA THR A 358 -8.63 5.96 28.66
C THR A 358 -10.09 5.54 28.45
N TYR A 359 -10.36 4.24 28.27
CA TYR A 359 -11.74 3.73 28.15
C TYR A 359 -12.58 4.00 29.41
N ARG A 360 -12.02 3.75 30.60
CA ARG A 360 -12.73 3.97 31.87
C ARG A 360 -13.01 5.45 32.12
N GLU A 361 -12.11 6.33 31.70
CA GLU A 361 -12.28 7.78 31.82
C GLU A 361 -13.30 8.32 30.83
N GLU A 362 -13.23 7.93 29.55
CA GLU A 362 -14.24 8.26 28.54
C GLU A 362 -15.64 7.83 28.97
N LEU A 363 -15.79 6.59 29.45
CA LEU A 363 -17.08 6.04 29.88
C LEU A 363 -17.64 6.80 31.09
N LYS A 364 -16.80 7.08 32.09
CA LYS A 364 -17.20 7.88 33.26
C LYS A 364 -17.63 9.29 32.86
N TYR A 365 -16.90 9.91 31.93
CA TYR A 365 -17.20 11.25 31.45
C TYR A 365 -18.50 11.27 30.63
N TYR A 366 -18.69 10.32 29.72
CA TYR A 366 -19.93 10.16 28.95
C TYR A 366 -21.16 9.97 29.84
N LEU A 367 -21.08 9.07 30.83
CA LEU A 367 -22.18 8.78 31.75
C LEU A 367 -22.53 9.94 32.71
N ARG A 368 -21.60 10.88 32.92
CA ARG A 368 -21.80 12.08 33.73
C ARG A 368 -22.29 13.28 32.92
N THR A 369 -22.21 13.22 31.60
CA THR A 369 -22.65 14.30 30.72
C THR A 369 -24.17 14.29 30.65
N ALA A 370 -24.79 15.46 30.79
CA ALA A 370 -26.25 15.56 30.71
C ALA A 370 -26.73 15.08 29.33
N PRO A 371 -27.76 14.20 29.26
CA PRO A 371 -28.24 13.70 27.98
C PRO A 371 -28.76 14.84 27.12
N GLU A 372 -28.40 14.83 25.84
CA GLU A 372 -28.90 15.82 24.90
C GLU A 372 -30.43 15.79 24.77
N ASN A 373 -30.98 16.95 24.43
CA ASN A 373 -32.41 17.20 24.44
C ASN A 373 -33.15 16.25 23.47
N ARG A 374 -33.88 15.26 24.01
CA ARG A 374 -34.56 14.16 23.27
C ARG A 374 -35.58 14.62 22.21
N ARG A 375 -35.87 15.92 22.11
CA ARG A 375 -36.75 16.52 21.10
C ARG A 375 -36.04 16.85 19.79
N ARG A 376 -34.70 16.78 19.73
CA ARG A 376 -33.95 16.90 18.48
C ARG A 376 -33.80 15.52 17.84
N GLN A 377 -34.16 15.40 16.57
CA GLN A 377 -33.85 14.22 15.76
C GLN A 377 -32.35 14.23 15.49
N ILE A 378 -31.59 13.44 16.26
CA ILE A 378 -30.14 13.35 16.12
C ILE A 378 -29.81 11.98 15.55
N ASN A 379 -29.10 11.97 14.42
CA ASN A 379 -28.50 10.73 13.91
C ASN A 379 -27.39 10.30 14.88
N THR A 380 -27.60 9.18 15.55
CA THR A 380 -26.70 8.65 16.58
C THR A 380 -25.29 8.40 16.05
N LEU A 381 -25.15 7.95 14.79
CA LEU A 381 -23.83 7.73 14.17
C LEU A 381 -23.12 9.06 13.88
N ASP A 382 -23.85 10.07 13.40
CA ASP A 382 -23.29 11.40 13.14
C ASP A 382 -22.90 12.11 14.44
N TRP A 383 -23.62 11.83 15.53
CA TRP A 383 -23.27 12.32 16.86
C TRP A 383 -21.96 11.72 17.36
N TRP A 384 -21.80 10.39 17.31
CA TRP A 384 -20.54 9.73 17.67
C TRP A 384 -19.38 10.16 16.78
N ARG A 385 -19.65 10.41 15.49
CA ARG A 385 -18.65 10.95 14.56
C ARG A 385 -18.22 12.37 14.93
N SER A 386 -19.15 13.22 15.32
CA SER A 386 -18.86 14.61 15.70
C SER A 386 -18.15 14.74 17.04
N ASN A 387 -18.26 13.72 17.90
CA ASN A 387 -17.63 13.68 19.23
C ASN A 387 -16.43 12.72 19.30
N GLU A 388 -15.89 12.28 18.16
CA GLU A 388 -14.77 11.32 18.08
C GLU A 388 -13.48 11.85 18.71
N THR A 389 -13.27 13.16 18.71
CA THR A 389 -12.14 13.80 19.40
C THR A 389 -12.27 13.74 20.93
N GLN A 390 -13.49 13.75 21.45
CA GLN A 390 -13.77 13.73 22.89
C GLN A 390 -13.94 12.31 23.43
N TYR A 391 -14.40 11.38 22.59
CA TYR A 391 -14.59 9.97 22.95
C TYR A 391 -13.99 9.02 21.88
N PRO A 392 -12.66 9.00 21.70
CA PRO A 392 -12.04 8.25 20.63
C PRO A 392 -12.23 6.74 20.73
N VAL A 393 -12.34 6.17 21.94
CA VAL A 393 -12.60 4.73 22.14
C VAL A 393 -14.09 4.42 22.02
N LEU A 394 -14.97 5.19 22.69
CA LEU A 394 -16.42 4.94 22.64
C LEU A 394 -17.02 5.18 21.26
N SER A 395 -16.52 6.16 20.49
CA SER A 395 -17.01 6.45 19.13
C SER A 395 -16.71 5.31 18.15
N ARG A 396 -15.57 4.63 18.32
CA ARG A 396 -15.22 3.43 17.55
C ARG A 396 -16.10 2.25 17.93
N LEU A 397 -16.32 2.03 19.22
CA LEU A 397 -17.23 0.99 19.71
C LEU A 397 -18.67 1.23 19.23
N ALA A 398 -19.14 2.47 19.29
CA ALA A 398 -20.47 2.84 18.79
C ALA A 398 -20.58 2.62 17.28
N ARG A 399 -19.53 2.92 16.49
CA ARG A 399 -19.48 2.61 15.06
C ARG A 399 -19.56 1.11 14.82
N ASP A 400 -18.79 0.30 15.53
CA ASP A 400 -18.81 -1.16 15.35
C ASP A 400 -20.16 -1.78 15.70
N ILE A 401 -20.83 -1.26 16.74
CA ILE A 401 -22.15 -1.75 17.20
C ILE A 401 -23.29 -1.24 16.31
N LEU A 402 -23.29 0.05 15.95
CA LEU A 402 -24.40 0.70 15.26
C LEU A 402 -24.32 0.56 13.74
N ASN A 403 -23.17 0.20 13.18
CA ASN A 403 -22.95 0.10 11.74
C ASN A 403 -23.04 -1.34 11.21
N VAL A 404 -23.60 -2.28 11.98
CA VAL A 404 -23.86 -3.66 11.49
C VAL A 404 -24.90 -3.60 10.37
N PRO A 405 -24.54 -3.86 9.09
CA PRO A 405 -25.50 -3.99 8.02
C PRO A 405 -26.17 -5.36 8.15
N MET A 406 -27.50 -5.38 8.13
CA MET A 406 -28.28 -6.62 8.04
C MET A 406 -28.01 -7.25 6.66
N SER A 407 -27.10 -8.23 6.58
CA SER A 407 -27.01 -9.09 5.40
C SER A 407 -28.19 -10.06 5.38
N THR A 408 -28.80 -10.20 4.23
CA THR A 408 -30.10 -10.83 3.93
C THR A 408 -30.09 -12.36 3.94
N VAL A 409 -29.13 -13.04 4.57
CA VAL A 409 -28.99 -14.51 4.49
C VAL A 409 -29.41 -15.25 5.77
N ALA A 410 -30.04 -14.56 6.74
CA ALA A 410 -30.66 -15.21 7.90
C ALA A 410 -32.13 -14.78 8.15
N SER A 411 -32.76 -14.06 7.20
CA SER A 411 -34.11 -13.53 7.41
C SER A 411 -35.15 -14.65 7.51
N GLU A 412 -35.09 -15.74 6.75
CA GLU A 412 -36.16 -16.76 6.84
C GLU A 412 -36.17 -17.55 8.16
N SER A 413 -35.00 -17.81 8.76
CA SER A 413 -34.92 -18.48 10.07
C SER A 413 -35.30 -17.55 11.24
N VAL A 414 -35.02 -16.25 11.14
CA VAL A 414 -35.32 -15.25 12.18
C VAL A 414 -36.77 -14.74 12.07
N PHE A 415 -37.32 -14.60 10.85
CA PHE A 415 -38.73 -14.23 10.65
C PHE A 415 -39.71 -15.37 10.96
N SER A 416 -39.31 -16.64 10.81
CA SER A 416 -40.11 -17.79 11.25
C SER A 416 -40.12 -17.91 12.78
N GLN A 417 -38.98 -17.67 13.45
CA GLN A 417 -38.92 -17.60 14.91
C GLN A 417 -39.61 -16.35 15.49
N GLY A 418 -39.58 -15.21 14.79
CA GLY A 418 -40.27 -13.99 15.19
C GLY A 418 -41.79 -14.07 15.07
N ARG A 419 -42.31 -14.80 14.07
CA ARG A 419 -43.76 -15.09 13.93
C ARG A 419 -44.31 -15.90 15.10
N GLN A 420 -43.49 -16.76 15.71
CA GLN A 420 -43.91 -17.63 16.80
C GLN A 420 -44.07 -16.91 18.16
N GLN A 421 -43.65 -15.65 18.31
CA GLN A 421 -43.68 -14.94 19.60
C GLN A 421 -44.49 -13.64 19.63
N LEU A 422 -44.87 -13.03 18.51
CA LEU A 422 -45.43 -11.66 18.52
C LEU A 422 -46.82 -11.47 17.91
N GLY A 423 -47.42 -12.49 17.31
CA GLY A 423 -48.78 -12.40 16.74
C GLY A 423 -48.90 -11.43 15.55
N ASP A 424 -49.97 -11.56 14.76
CA ASP A 424 -50.09 -10.93 13.43
C ASP A 424 -50.53 -9.45 13.41
N ASN A 425 -50.55 -8.74 14.55
CA ASN A 425 -50.97 -7.34 14.58
C ASN A 425 -49.78 -6.38 14.48
N ARG A 426 -49.43 -6.06 13.22
CA ARG A 426 -48.39 -5.07 12.88
C ARG A 426 -48.97 -3.67 12.84
N HIS A 427 -48.51 -2.74 13.69
CA HIS A 427 -48.41 -1.32 13.32
C HIS A 427 -47.04 -0.78 13.75
N SER A 428 -46.17 -0.52 12.77
CA SER A 428 -45.02 0.40 12.81
C SER A 428 -44.06 0.31 14.02
N LEU A 429 -43.14 -0.66 14.01
CA LEU A 429 -41.87 -0.56 14.76
C LEU A 429 -40.75 -0.31 13.76
N GLY A 430 -40.15 0.88 13.80
CA GLY A 430 -39.04 1.25 12.93
C GLY A 430 -37.79 0.40 13.19
N SER A 431 -36.95 0.23 12.17
CA SER A 431 -35.68 -0.53 12.18
C SER A 431 -34.85 -0.36 13.47
N ASN A 432 -34.79 0.86 14.01
CA ASN A 432 -34.03 1.16 15.22
C ASN A 432 -34.60 0.52 16.49
N ALA A 433 -35.93 0.40 16.61
CA ALA A 433 -36.56 -0.22 17.78
C ALA A 433 -36.35 -1.75 17.79
N MET A 434 -36.32 -2.38 16.61
CA MET A 434 -36.02 -3.80 16.47
C MET A 434 -34.58 -4.14 16.89
N ASN A 435 -33.60 -3.33 16.48
CA ASN A 435 -32.20 -3.52 16.87
C ASN A 435 -32.00 -3.38 18.37
N VAL A 436 -32.64 -2.38 19.00
CA VAL A 436 -32.58 -2.19 20.46
C VAL A 436 -33.19 -3.37 21.20
N LEU A 437 -34.33 -3.92 20.74
CA LEU A 437 -34.99 -5.06 21.38
C LEU A 437 -34.18 -6.36 21.26
N VAL A 438 -33.56 -6.61 20.11
CA VAL A 438 -32.66 -7.76 19.91
C VAL A 438 -31.44 -7.64 20.83
N CYS A 439 -30.80 -6.47 20.88
CA CYS A 439 -29.68 -6.21 21.78
C CYS A 439 -30.07 -6.35 23.26
N LEU A 440 -31.24 -5.83 23.68
CA LEU A 440 -31.72 -5.99 25.05
C LEU A 440 -31.94 -7.46 25.42
N ARG A 441 -32.52 -8.25 24.50
CA ARG A 441 -32.76 -9.68 24.72
C ARG A 441 -31.46 -10.45 24.86
N ASP A 442 -30.48 -10.20 24.00
CA ASP A 442 -29.20 -10.89 24.04
C ASP A 442 -28.37 -10.47 25.25
N TRP A 443 -28.49 -9.21 25.68
CA TRP A 443 -27.90 -8.75 26.93
C TRP A 443 -28.53 -9.42 28.16
N ILE A 444 -29.87 -9.48 28.25
CA ILE A 444 -30.57 -10.19 29.35
C ILE A 444 -30.18 -11.68 29.39
N ARG A 445 -30.03 -12.32 28.22
CA ARG A 445 -29.58 -13.71 28.11
C ARG A 445 -28.12 -13.89 28.54
N ALA A 446 -27.24 -12.94 28.18
CA ALA A 446 -25.86 -12.93 28.65
C ALA A 446 -25.77 -12.71 30.17
N GLU A 447 -26.61 -11.84 30.72
CA GLU A 447 -26.66 -11.57 32.16
C GLU A 447 -27.17 -12.77 32.96
N ARG A 448 -28.17 -13.51 32.44
CA ARG A 448 -28.60 -14.80 33.02
C ARG A 448 -27.50 -15.85 33.01
N ARG A 449 -26.78 -16.01 31.88
CA ARG A 449 -25.64 -16.93 31.78
C ARG A 449 -24.52 -16.57 32.75
N ASN A 450 -24.22 -15.28 32.93
CA ASN A 450 -23.23 -14.83 33.91
C ASN A 450 -23.69 -15.06 35.36
N LYS A 451 -24.98 -14.88 35.67
CA LYS A 451 -25.53 -15.19 37.00
C LYS A 451 -25.51 -16.70 37.30
N GLU A 452 -25.78 -17.54 36.31
CA GLU A 452 -25.67 -19.01 36.43
C GLU A 452 -24.22 -19.46 36.58
N TRP A 453 -23.29 -18.88 35.81
CA TRP A 453 -21.86 -19.15 35.91
C TRP A 453 -21.28 -18.75 37.28
N ASN A 454 -21.68 -17.59 37.81
CA ASN A 454 -21.25 -17.14 39.13
C ASN A 454 -21.87 -17.96 40.28
N ARG A 455 -23.11 -18.47 40.14
CA ARG A 455 -23.69 -19.41 41.12
C ARG A 455 -23.01 -20.77 41.13
N SER A 456 -22.62 -21.26 39.95
CA SER A 456 -21.89 -22.53 39.78
C SER A 456 -20.54 -22.53 40.47
N ARG A 457 -19.93 -21.34 40.60
CA ARG A 457 -18.61 -21.11 41.17
C ARG A 457 -18.61 -20.80 42.67
N ALA A 458 -19.79 -20.55 43.25
CA ALA A 458 -19.98 -20.31 44.68
C ALA A 458 -20.46 -21.57 45.44
N MET A 459 -20.79 -22.65 44.72
CA MET A 459 -21.13 -23.97 45.28
C MET A 459 -20.00 -25.01 45.11
N SER A 460 -18.87 -24.62 44.50
CA SER A 460 -17.61 -25.37 44.46
C SER A 460 -16.60 -24.71 45.40
#